data_AF-E2S8Z0-F1
#
_entry.id   AF-E2S8Z0-F1
#
_cell.length_a   1.000
_cell.length_b   1.000
_cell.length_c   1.000
_cell.angle_alpha   90.00
_cell.angle_beta   90.00
_cell.angle_gamma   90.00
#
_symmetry.space_group_name_H-M   'P 1'
#
loop_
_entity.id
_entity.type
_entity.pdbx_description
1 polymer ?
#
loop_
_entity_poly.entity_id
_entity_poly.type
_entity_poly.pdbx_seq_one_letter_code
_entity_poly.pdbx_strand_id
1 'polypeptide(L)'
;MTTTRAQGRRRLDASVPAEYELPVRQPRLDSPATAVLVRNVVAAAWALGTLVSALVIVDVDLPGWIFRPAAALLTVALTVGLTHRAGGHLRIWPALAGVLCLLAVALQTNGLLVAAAALTGVVGAVWAVMVTRPADGLVEILREFVVALTVAASGAVGVAAWNAPVDVETFSFVVVAAAITLAISMVWALGAGLHGLGRLHLAVLVGVAVAVVAVIAYGSIVRAYGSPGLLALIDDVVYTMRTTIGGVPRPVEVFIGFPALVVGVSMRSVRREGWWVLVFAVIGTAVVTTSLVSPGAYPTYITLSTLYSAVLGLGLGLAARRVLGSQSAIRSARAVQEPHRVEPPRLSGLK
;
A
#
# COMPACT_ATOMS: atom_id res chain seq x y z
N MET A 1 -22.83 -11.46 -59.90
CA MET A 1 -22.16 -12.50 -59.10
C MET A 1 -20.84 -11.94 -58.57
N THR A 2 -20.86 -11.38 -57.37
CA THR A 2 -19.69 -10.81 -56.69
C THR A 2 -19.12 -11.85 -55.76
N THR A 3 -17.88 -12.28 -56.02
CA THR A 3 -17.17 -13.30 -55.26
C THR A 3 -16.70 -12.72 -53.92
N THR A 4 -17.26 -13.24 -52.83
CA THR A 4 -16.80 -13.01 -51.46
C THR A 4 -15.42 -13.65 -51.27
N ARG A 5 -14.35 -12.84 -51.37
CA ARG A 5 -13.03 -13.24 -50.85
C ARG A 5 -13.14 -13.41 -49.35
N ALA A 6 -12.92 -14.64 -48.87
CA ALA A 6 -12.76 -14.93 -47.45
C ALA A 6 -11.69 -14.01 -46.86
N GLN A 7 -12.08 -13.17 -45.89
CA GLN A 7 -11.16 -12.40 -45.08
C GLN A 7 -10.24 -13.40 -44.36
N GLY A 8 -9.01 -13.52 -44.85
CA GLY A 8 -7.96 -14.22 -44.12
C GLY A 8 -7.85 -13.66 -42.72
N ARG A 9 -7.71 -14.56 -41.73
CA ARG A 9 -7.46 -14.25 -40.31
C ARG A 9 -6.52 -13.05 -40.21
N ARG A 10 -7.10 -11.89 -39.89
CA ARG A 10 -6.39 -10.64 -39.64
C ARG A 10 -5.30 -10.95 -38.62
N ARG A 11 -4.04 -10.75 -39.00
CA ARG A 11 -2.95 -10.56 -38.04
C ARG A 11 -3.45 -9.44 -37.11
N LEU A 12 -3.74 -9.77 -35.86
CA LEU A 12 -3.99 -8.76 -34.85
C LEU A 12 -2.66 -8.05 -34.68
N ASP A 13 -2.59 -6.82 -35.15
CA ASP A 13 -1.50 -5.88 -34.91
C ASP A 13 -1.29 -5.77 -33.41
N ALA A 14 -0.36 -6.57 -32.88
CA ALA A 14 0.02 -6.60 -31.47
C ALA A 14 0.84 -5.37 -31.04
N SER A 15 0.90 -4.32 -31.88
CA SER A 15 1.63 -3.08 -31.64
C SER A 15 0.83 -2.07 -30.82
N VAL A 16 -0.47 -2.29 -30.62
CA VAL A 16 -1.32 -1.41 -29.81
C VAL A 16 -1.61 -2.11 -28.48
N PRO A 17 -1.05 -1.63 -27.34
CA PRO A 17 -1.41 -2.14 -26.02
C PRO A 17 -2.93 -2.06 -25.85
N ALA A 18 -3.53 -3.09 -25.24
CA ALA A 18 -4.96 -3.07 -24.95
C ALA A 18 -5.29 -1.83 -24.10
N GLU A 19 -5.87 -0.84 -24.75
CA GLU A 19 -6.20 0.45 -24.16
C GLU A 19 -7.27 0.24 -23.09
N TYR A 20 -7.31 1.13 -22.10
CA TYR A 20 -8.28 1.04 -21.03
C TYR A 20 -9.70 1.26 -21.60
N GLU A 21 -10.45 0.19 -21.89
CA GLU A 21 -11.81 0.25 -22.47
C GLU A 21 -12.87 0.91 -21.56
N LEU A 22 -12.51 1.32 -20.34
CA LEU A 22 -13.40 2.12 -19.53
C LEU A 22 -13.11 3.59 -19.81
N PRO A 23 -14.09 4.40 -20.24
CA PRO A 23 -13.91 5.84 -20.29
C PRO A 23 -13.51 6.28 -18.90
N VAL A 24 -12.24 6.66 -18.74
CA VAL A 24 -11.76 7.30 -17.52
C VAL A 24 -12.72 8.46 -17.33
N ARG A 25 -13.40 8.57 -16.18
CA ARG A 25 -14.10 9.81 -15.83
C ARG A 25 -13.02 10.87 -15.83
N GLN A 26 -12.86 11.54 -16.97
CA GLN A 26 -11.87 12.58 -17.13
C GLN A 26 -12.05 13.56 -15.97
N PRO A 27 -10.95 14.11 -15.44
CA PRO A 27 -11.04 15.03 -14.32
C PRO A 27 -12.11 16.07 -14.64
N ARG A 28 -13.06 16.26 -13.72
CA ARG A 28 -14.14 17.27 -13.81
C ARG A 28 -13.60 18.71 -13.76
N LEU A 29 -12.32 18.90 -14.09
CA LEU A 29 -11.64 20.18 -14.16
C LEU A 29 -11.57 20.53 -15.64
N ASP A 30 -12.34 21.54 -16.03
CA ASP A 30 -12.54 21.91 -17.43
C ASP A 30 -11.26 22.43 -18.12
N SER A 31 -10.19 22.70 -17.35
CA SER A 31 -8.92 23.19 -17.86
C SER A 31 -7.71 22.31 -17.47
N PRO A 32 -6.78 22.04 -18.42
CA PRO A 32 -5.56 21.28 -18.15
C PRO A 32 -4.61 22.01 -17.19
N ALA A 33 -4.60 23.35 -17.22
CA ALA A 33 -3.79 24.16 -16.31
C ALA A 33 -4.25 24.00 -14.86
N THR A 34 -5.56 23.99 -14.62
CA THR A 34 -6.13 23.76 -13.28
C THR A 34 -5.79 22.36 -12.78
N ALA A 35 -5.82 21.34 -13.64
CA ALA A 35 -5.45 19.98 -13.26
C ALA A 35 -3.97 19.87 -12.83
N VAL A 36 -3.06 20.53 -13.55
CA VAL A 36 -1.63 20.60 -13.18
C VAL A 36 -1.42 21.35 -11.88
N LEU A 37 -2.11 22.49 -11.70
CA LEU A 37 -2.04 23.27 -10.46
C LEU A 37 -2.50 22.45 -9.26
N VAL A 38 -3.69 21.84 -9.32
CA VAL A 38 -4.24 21.02 -8.22
C VAL A 38 -3.29 19.87 -7.89
N ARG A 39 -2.74 19.20 -8.90
CA ARG A 39 -1.76 18.13 -8.71
C ARG A 39 -0.52 18.63 -7.94
N ASN A 40 0.03 19.77 -8.34
CA ASN A 40 1.22 20.34 -7.71
C ASN A 40 0.93 20.81 -6.29
N VAL A 41 -0.25 21.40 -6.05
CA VAL A 41 -0.70 21.81 -4.71
C VAL A 41 -0.86 20.60 -3.79
N VAL A 42 -1.46 19.51 -4.25
CA VAL A 42 -1.60 18.27 -3.46
C VAL A 42 -0.24 17.65 -3.17
N ALA A 43 0.67 17.63 -4.15
CA ALA A 43 2.03 17.13 -3.94
C ALA A 43 2.82 17.99 -2.94
N ALA A 44 2.69 19.32 -3.02
CA ALA A 44 3.29 20.25 -2.08
C ALA A 44 2.69 20.10 -0.68
N ALA A 45 1.37 19.94 -0.55
CA ALA A 45 0.69 19.69 0.71
C ALA A 45 1.12 18.37 1.35
N TRP A 46 1.27 17.31 0.55
CA TRP A 46 1.81 16.03 1.00
C TRP A 46 3.26 16.17 1.49
N ALA A 47 4.13 16.79 0.70
CA ALA A 47 5.53 16.98 1.08
C ALA A 47 5.67 17.83 2.35
N LEU A 48 4.98 18.97 2.40
CA LEU A 48 5.00 19.88 3.55
C LEU A 48 4.41 19.22 4.80
N GLY A 49 3.25 18.58 4.68
CA GLY A 49 2.62 17.86 5.79
C GLY A 49 3.53 16.76 6.33
N THR A 50 4.17 15.99 5.44
CA THR A 50 5.12 14.94 5.82
C THR A 50 6.33 15.51 6.54
N LEU A 51 6.96 16.56 5.99
CA LEU A 51 8.13 17.18 6.57
C LEU A 51 7.85 17.76 7.95
N VAL A 52 6.76 18.52 8.10
CA VAL A 52 6.42 19.15 9.39
C VAL A 52 5.98 18.11 10.42
N SER A 53 5.22 17.09 10.03
CA SER A 53 4.89 15.98 10.93
C SER A 53 6.14 15.18 11.35
N ALA A 54 7.17 15.08 10.49
CA ALA A 54 8.41 14.38 10.82
C ALA A 54 9.20 15.05 11.94
N LEU A 55 9.03 16.36 12.12
CA LEU A 55 9.72 17.12 13.16
C LEU A 55 9.30 16.69 14.58
N VAL A 56 8.14 16.05 14.75
CA VAL A 56 7.73 15.41 16.01
C VAL A 56 8.73 14.35 16.47
N ILE A 57 9.43 13.72 15.53
CA ILE A 57 10.35 12.62 15.79
C ILE A 57 11.76 13.14 16.08
N VAL A 58 12.12 14.31 15.53
CA VAL A 58 13.51 14.83 15.48
C VAL A 58 13.83 15.72 16.70
N ASP A 59 12.94 15.82 17.69
CA ASP A 59 13.11 16.64 18.90
C ASP A 59 13.52 18.10 18.59
N VAL A 60 12.86 18.68 17.58
CA VAL A 60 13.07 20.09 17.22
C VAL A 60 12.21 20.96 18.12
N ASP A 61 12.81 21.99 18.72
CA ASP A 61 12.11 22.96 19.59
C ASP A 61 11.16 23.83 18.76
N LEU A 62 9.97 23.29 18.49
CA LEU A 62 8.89 23.93 17.75
C LEU A 62 7.62 24.00 18.59
N PRO A 63 6.78 25.02 18.37
CA PRO A 63 5.49 25.10 19.02
C PRO A 63 4.62 23.86 18.74
N GLY A 64 4.23 23.14 19.79
CA GLY A 64 3.49 21.88 19.67
C GLY A 64 2.13 21.96 18.96
N TRP A 65 1.57 23.17 18.81
CA TRP A 65 0.33 23.39 18.09
C TRP A 65 0.45 23.20 16.57
N ILE A 66 1.66 23.15 16.01
CA ILE A 66 1.90 23.03 14.56
C ILE A 66 1.72 21.58 14.07
N PHE A 67 1.98 20.59 14.91
CA PHE A 67 2.06 19.19 14.50
C PHE A 67 0.69 18.59 14.09
N ARG A 68 -0.37 18.89 14.83
CA ARG A 68 -1.73 18.41 14.51
C ARG A 68 -2.29 19.02 13.21
N PRO A 69 -2.17 20.34 12.95
CA PRO A 69 -2.47 20.93 11.64
C PRO A 69 -1.66 20.32 10.49
N ALA A 70 -0.37 20.02 10.70
CA ALA A 70 0.44 19.35 9.69
C ALA A 70 -0.07 17.94 9.38
N ALA A 71 -0.43 17.17 10.42
CA ALA A 71 -1.04 15.86 10.28
C ALA A 71 -2.40 15.94 9.56
N ALA A 72 -3.22 16.95 9.88
CA ALA A 72 -4.48 17.23 9.18
C ALA A 72 -4.27 17.51 7.69
N LEU A 73 -3.32 18.39 7.35
CA LEU A 73 -2.97 18.70 5.97
C LEU A 73 -2.54 17.44 5.20
N LEU A 74 -1.68 16.63 5.82
CA LEU A 74 -1.20 15.38 5.26
C LEU A 74 -2.35 14.38 5.03
N THR A 75 -3.24 14.23 6.02
CA THR A 75 -4.42 13.34 5.93
C THR A 75 -5.31 13.73 4.76
N VAL A 76 -5.57 15.04 4.59
CA VAL A 76 -6.37 15.56 3.49
C VAL A 76 -5.66 15.31 2.15
N ALA A 77 -4.36 15.58 2.04
CA ALA A 77 -3.58 15.36 0.83
C ALA A 77 -3.58 13.87 0.40
N LEU A 78 -3.37 12.96 1.34
CA LEU A 78 -3.45 11.51 1.12
C LEU A 78 -4.85 11.09 0.69
N THR A 79 -5.90 11.61 1.33
CA THR A 79 -7.30 11.33 0.98
C THR A 79 -7.65 11.83 -0.41
N VAL A 80 -7.19 13.02 -0.80
CA VAL A 80 -7.36 13.57 -2.16
C VAL A 80 -6.67 12.67 -3.18
N GLY A 81 -5.41 12.31 -2.95
CA GLY A 81 -4.65 11.42 -3.83
C GLY A 81 -5.34 10.07 -4.04
N LEU A 82 -5.74 9.43 -2.94
CA LEU A 82 -6.43 8.15 -2.95
C LEU A 82 -7.78 8.24 -3.69
N THR A 83 -8.60 9.24 -3.35
CA THR A 83 -9.91 9.45 -3.96
C THR A 83 -9.80 9.71 -5.45
N HIS A 84 -8.82 10.53 -5.87
CA HIS A 84 -8.59 10.81 -7.27
C HIS A 84 -8.18 9.56 -8.04
N ARG A 85 -7.22 8.78 -7.51
CA ARG A 85 -6.77 7.54 -8.13
C ARG A 85 -7.87 6.50 -8.24
N ALA A 86 -8.75 6.43 -7.25
CA ALA A 86 -9.90 5.53 -7.25
C ALA A 86 -10.98 5.88 -8.29
N GLY A 87 -10.98 7.11 -8.82
CA GLY A 87 -12.13 7.68 -9.53
C GLY A 87 -13.32 7.99 -8.61
N GLY A 88 -13.06 8.27 -7.33
CA GLY A 88 -14.07 8.58 -6.32
C GLY A 88 -14.57 10.03 -6.35
N HIS A 89 -15.56 10.34 -5.52
CA HIS A 89 -16.15 11.68 -5.43
C HIS A 89 -15.25 12.64 -4.62
N LEU A 90 -14.42 13.43 -5.31
CA LEU A 90 -13.53 14.43 -4.70
C LEU A 90 -14.21 15.52 -3.86
N ARG A 91 -15.52 15.73 -4.03
CA ARG A 91 -16.30 16.66 -3.20
C ARG A 91 -16.73 16.06 -1.85
N ILE A 92 -16.79 14.73 -1.74
CA ILE A 92 -17.35 14.06 -0.57
C ILE A 92 -16.22 13.59 0.33
N TRP A 93 -15.33 12.73 -0.16
CA TRP A 93 -14.35 12.06 0.70
C TRP A 93 -13.29 13.00 1.30
N PRO A 94 -12.61 13.86 0.51
CA PRO A 94 -11.70 14.86 1.06
C PRO A 94 -12.40 15.87 1.98
N ALA A 95 -13.65 16.23 1.69
CA ALA A 95 -14.41 17.17 2.52
C ALA A 95 -14.74 16.55 3.89
N LEU A 96 -15.20 15.30 3.92
CA LEU A 96 -15.45 14.56 5.17
C LEU A 96 -14.17 14.37 5.97
N ALA A 97 -13.06 14.00 5.32
CA ALA A 97 -11.76 13.90 5.97
C ALA A 97 -11.30 15.26 6.52
N GLY A 98 -11.49 16.33 5.75
CA GLY A 98 -11.19 17.71 6.17
C GLY A 98 -12.01 18.13 7.38
N VAL A 99 -13.32 17.87 7.39
CA VAL A 99 -14.19 18.16 8.55
C VAL A 99 -13.72 17.38 9.78
N LEU A 100 -13.44 16.08 9.66
CA LEU A 100 -12.92 15.29 10.78
C LEU A 100 -11.60 15.88 11.32
N CYS A 101 -10.67 16.20 10.43
CA CYS A 101 -9.36 16.75 10.82
C CYS A 101 -9.50 18.13 11.47
N LEU A 102 -10.35 19.00 10.93
CA LEU A 102 -10.63 20.33 11.52
C LEU A 102 -11.24 20.19 12.92
N LEU A 103 -12.22 19.31 13.08
CA LEU A 103 -12.83 19.04 14.39
C LEU A 103 -11.81 18.45 15.37
N ALA A 104 -10.95 17.54 14.93
CA ALA A 104 -9.90 16.96 15.76
C ALA A 104 -8.87 18.01 16.22
N VAL A 105 -8.46 18.93 15.34
CA VAL A 105 -7.54 20.02 15.67
C VAL A 105 -8.18 21.02 16.63
N ALA A 106 -9.44 21.38 16.39
CA ALA A 106 -10.14 22.42 17.15
C ALA A 106 -10.63 21.94 18.52
N LEU A 107 -11.23 20.74 18.59
CA LEU A 107 -11.85 20.22 19.81
C LEU A 107 -10.89 19.37 20.65
N GLN A 108 -9.87 18.76 20.03
CA GLN A 108 -8.83 17.97 20.69
C GLN A 108 -9.34 16.87 21.63
N THR A 109 -10.56 16.38 21.41
CA THR A 109 -11.09 15.26 22.20
C THR A 109 -10.38 13.97 21.80
N ASN A 110 -10.11 13.11 22.78
CA ASN A 110 -9.38 11.85 22.56
C ASN A 110 -9.98 11.04 21.39
N GLY A 111 -11.30 10.91 21.34
CA GLY A 111 -11.99 10.19 20.26
C GLY A 111 -11.75 10.77 18.86
N LEU A 112 -11.74 12.10 18.71
CA LEU A 112 -11.49 12.74 17.42
C LEU A 112 -10.03 12.62 16.99
N LEU A 113 -9.09 12.73 17.92
CA LEU A 113 -7.66 12.53 17.66
C LEU A 113 -7.38 11.08 17.22
N VAL A 114 -7.96 10.10 17.92
CA VAL A 114 -7.86 8.68 17.58
C VAL A 114 -8.46 8.42 16.19
N ALA A 115 -9.64 8.96 15.90
CA ALA A 115 -10.29 8.79 14.61
C ALA A 115 -9.48 9.43 13.46
N ALA A 116 -8.93 10.63 13.66
CA ALA A 116 -8.10 11.30 12.68
C ALA A 116 -6.77 10.56 12.44
N ALA A 117 -6.12 10.09 13.52
CA ALA A 117 -4.93 9.25 13.42
C ALA A 117 -5.22 7.94 12.68
N ALA A 118 -6.31 7.25 13.03
CA ALA A 118 -6.73 6.01 12.36
C ALA A 118 -7.00 6.25 10.87
N LEU A 119 -7.73 7.34 10.53
CA LEU A 119 -7.96 7.71 9.14
C LEU A 119 -6.64 7.95 8.39
N THR A 120 -5.69 8.68 9.00
CA THR A 120 -4.36 8.95 8.43
C THR A 120 -3.63 7.65 8.10
N GLY A 121 -3.60 6.70 9.04
CA GLY A 121 -2.99 5.39 8.84
C GLY A 121 -3.67 4.61 7.72
N VAL A 122 -5.00 4.53 7.73
CA VAL A 122 -5.79 3.83 6.71
C VAL A 122 -5.54 4.40 5.31
N VAL A 123 -5.69 5.72 5.13
CA VAL A 123 -5.52 6.33 3.81
C VAL A 123 -4.06 6.29 3.36
N GLY A 124 -3.10 6.45 4.28
CA GLY A 124 -1.67 6.35 3.99
C GLY A 124 -1.28 4.95 3.51
N ALA A 125 -1.79 3.90 4.17
CA ALA A 125 -1.51 2.51 3.84
C ALA A 125 -2.08 2.14 2.47
N VAL A 126 -3.35 2.46 2.23
CA VAL A 126 -4.00 2.14 0.94
C VAL A 126 -3.40 2.99 -0.18
N TRP A 127 -3.12 4.29 0.07
CA TRP A 127 -2.52 5.16 -0.94
C TRP A 127 -1.12 4.71 -1.35
N ALA A 128 -0.30 4.25 -0.40
CA ALA A 128 1.03 3.69 -0.66
C ALA A 128 1.01 2.58 -1.72
N VAL A 129 -0.03 1.75 -1.72
CA VAL A 129 -0.19 0.69 -2.70
C VAL A 129 -0.81 1.21 -4.00
N MET A 130 -1.86 2.05 -3.92
CA MET A 130 -2.62 2.51 -5.08
C MET A 130 -1.85 3.48 -6.01
N VAL A 131 -0.84 4.17 -5.47
CA VAL A 131 0.03 5.09 -6.22
C VAL A 131 1.05 4.36 -7.12
N THR A 132 1.26 3.06 -6.88
CA THR A 132 2.21 2.26 -7.67
C THR A 132 1.73 2.07 -9.10
N ARG A 133 2.70 1.83 -10.00
CA ARG A 133 2.49 1.49 -11.41
C ARG A 133 2.84 0.02 -11.67
N PRO A 134 2.27 -0.58 -12.73
CA PRO A 134 2.77 -1.85 -13.24
C PRO A 134 4.25 -1.69 -13.63
N ALA A 135 5.07 -2.69 -13.32
CA ALA A 135 6.50 -2.68 -13.60
C ALA A 135 7.04 -4.09 -13.89
N ASP A 136 7.82 -4.22 -14.96
CA ASP A 136 8.44 -5.48 -15.36
C ASP A 136 9.95 -5.50 -15.14
N GLY A 137 10.60 -4.34 -15.14
CA GLY A 137 12.02 -4.23 -14.83
C GLY A 137 12.31 -4.38 -13.34
N LEU A 138 13.48 -4.93 -12.99
CA LEU A 138 13.94 -4.96 -11.60
C LEU A 138 14.05 -3.54 -11.01
N VAL A 139 14.60 -2.61 -11.79
CA VAL A 139 14.76 -1.20 -11.39
C VAL A 139 13.40 -0.52 -11.22
N GLU A 140 12.46 -0.82 -12.10
CA GLU A 140 11.10 -0.28 -12.02
C GLU A 140 10.40 -0.79 -10.77
N ILE A 141 10.45 -2.09 -10.51
CA ILE A 141 9.90 -2.72 -9.30
C ILE A 141 10.52 -2.09 -8.04
N LEU A 142 11.84 -1.93 -8.01
CA LEU A 142 12.53 -1.31 -6.88
C LEU A 142 12.05 0.14 -6.67
N ARG A 143 11.89 0.89 -7.76
CA ARG A 143 11.33 2.26 -7.71
C ARG A 143 9.91 2.26 -7.16
N GLU A 144 9.04 1.37 -7.61
CA GLU A 144 7.66 1.25 -7.10
C GLU A 144 7.64 0.89 -5.61
N PHE A 145 8.52 -0.01 -5.21
CA PHE A 145 8.67 -0.43 -3.81
C PHE A 145 9.10 0.74 -2.91
N VAL A 146 10.11 1.51 -3.32
CA VAL A 146 10.57 2.69 -2.59
C VAL A 146 9.51 3.78 -2.52
N VAL A 147 8.78 4.02 -3.62
CA VAL A 147 7.67 4.99 -3.65
C VAL A 147 6.58 4.59 -2.66
N ALA A 148 6.15 3.33 -2.67
CA ALA A 148 5.15 2.83 -1.73
C ALA A 148 5.63 2.95 -0.27
N LEU A 149 6.88 2.57 0.01
CA LEU A 149 7.43 2.67 1.36
C LEU A 149 7.52 4.12 1.85
N THR A 150 7.87 5.05 0.96
CA THR A 150 7.93 6.50 1.29
C THR A 150 6.54 7.05 1.62
N VAL A 151 5.52 6.64 0.87
CA VAL A 151 4.14 7.04 1.16
C VAL A 151 3.64 6.41 2.46
N ALA A 152 3.93 5.13 2.70
CA ALA A 152 3.58 4.47 3.97
C ALA A 152 4.30 5.13 5.17
N ALA A 153 5.57 5.47 5.02
CA ALA A 153 6.33 6.21 6.03
C ALA A 153 5.73 7.59 6.28
N SER A 154 5.27 8.31 5.25
CA SER A 154 4.57 9.58 5.45
C SER A 154 3.29 9.42 6.29
N GLY A 155 2.52 8.35 6.06
CA GLY A 155 1.37 8.02 6.91
C GLY A 155 1.77 7.73 8.35
N ALA A 156 2.88 7.01 8.57
CA ALA A 156 3.40 6.70 9.91
C ALA A 156 3.72 7.96 10.72
N VAL A 157 4.42 8.89 10.07
CA VAL A 157 4.78 10.17 10.66
C VAL A 157 3.53 11.04 10.91
N GLY A 158 2.56 11.02 10.00
CA GLY A 158 1.28 11.69 10.20
C GLY A 158 0.49 11.14 11.40
N VAL A 159 0.45 9.82 11.56
CA VAL A 159 -0.16 9.14 12.73
C VAL A 159 0.52 9.59 14.02
N ALA A 160 1.86 9.61 14.04
CA ALA A 160 2.63 10.08 15.20
C ALA A 160 2.32 11.54 15.55
N ALA A 161 2.22 12.42 14.54
CA ALA A 161 1.98 13.85 14.75
C ALA A 161 0.59 14.20 15.30
N TRP A 162 -0.38 13.29 15.21
CA TRP A 162 -1.65 13.44 15.93
C TRP A 162 -1.49 13.32 17.45
N ASN A 163 -0.47 12.58 17.91
CA ASN A 163 -0.23 12.25 19.32
C ASN A 163 -1.51 11.79 20.02
N ALA A 164 -2.21 10.83 19.39
CA ALA A 164 -3.50 10.35 19.86
C ALA A 164 -3.30 9.35 21.02
N PRO A 165 -4.08 9.46 22.12
CA PRO A 165 -4.00 8.51 23.22
C PRO A 165 -4.71 7.21 22.82
N VAL A 166 -3.93 6.19 22.44
CA VAL A 166 -4.45 4.91 21.96
C VAL A 166 -3.79 3.73 22.67
N ASP A 167 -4.54 2.64 22.80
CA ASP A 167 -3.96 1.32 22.94
C ASP A 167 -3.35 0.88 21.60
N VAL A 168 -2.03 0.68 21.57
CA VAL A 168 -1.26 0.48 20.33
C VAL A 168 -1.69 -0.77 19.57
N GLU A 169 -1.99 -1.84 20.30
CA GLU A 169 -2.38 -3.12 19.72
C GLU A 169 -3.77 -3.02 19.08
N THR A 170 -4.77 -2.58 19.84
CA THR A 170 -6.14 -2.39 19.34
C THR A 170 -6.19 -1.41 18.18
N PHE A 171 -5.48 -0.29 18.29
CA PHE A 171 -5.40 0.71 17.23
C PHE A 171 -4.82 0.13 15.94
N SER A 172 -3.71 -0.62 16.04
CA SER A 172 -3.08 -1.24 14.88
C SER A 172 -3.99 -2.26 14.20
N PHE A 173 -4.70 -3.08 14.98
CA PHE A 173 -5.67 -4.04 14.42
C PHE A 173 -6.82 -3.33 13.69
N VAL A 174 -7.39 -2.28 14.27
CA VAL A 174 -8.49 -1.53 13.65
C VAL A 174 -8.03 -0.86 12.36
N VAL A 175 -6.85 -0.23 12.33
CA VAL A 175 -6.31 0.40 11.12
C VAL A 175 -6.03 -0.63 10.03
N VAL A 176 -5.42 -1.77 10.36
CA VAL A 176 -5.17 -2.85 9.40
C VAL A 176 -6.49 -3.39 8.84
N ALA A 177 -7.47 -3.69 9.69
CA ALA A 177 -8.78 -4.18 9.26
C ALA A 177 -9.48 -3.19 8.33
N ALA A 178 -9.56 -1.92 8.72
CA ALA A 178 -10.17 -0.88 7.91
C ALA A 178 -9.43 -0.65 6.58
N ALA A 179 -8.09 -0.68 6.58
CA ALA A 179 -7.28 -0.55 5.38
C ALA A 179 -7.48 -1.72 4.41
N ILE A 180 -7.55 -2.95 4.90
CA ILE A 180 -7.88 -4.13 4.09
C ILE A 180 -9.28 -4.01 3.51
N THR A 181 -10.29 -3.66 4.31
CA THR A 181 -11.67 -3.48 3.83
C THR A 181 -11.73 -2.42 2.74
N LEU A 182 -11.07 -1.28 2.94
CA LEU A 182 -10.99 -0.23 1.94
C LEU A 182 -10.27 -0.73 0.67
N ALA A 183 -9.12 -1.38 0.80
CA ALA A 183 -8.38 -1.93 -0.34
C ALA A 183 -9.20 -2.95 -1.14
N ILE A 184 -9.86 -3.90 -0.48
CA ILE A 184 -10.77 -4.86 -1.11
C ILE A 184 -11.88 -4.13 -1.86
N SER A 185 -12.53 -3.16 -1.22
CA SER A 185 -13.62 -2.40 -1.84
C SER A 185 -13.15 -1.66 -3.10
N MET A 186 -11.93 -1.11 -3.09
CA MET A 186 -11.34 -0.40 -4.23
C MET A 186 -10.97 -1.37 -5.36
N VAL A 187 -10.31 -2.48 -5.05
CA VAL A 187 -9.93 -3.51 -6.03
C VAL A 187 -11.16 -4.13 -6.68
N TRP A 188 -12.18 -4.42 -5.88
CA TRP A 188 -13.48 -4.88 -6.36
C TRP A 188 -14.09 -3.85 -7.31
N ALA A 189 -14.12 -2.58 -6.89
CA ALA A 189 -14.67 -1.52 -7.71
C ALA A 189 -13.89 -1.37 -9.02
N LEU A 190 -12.57 -1.51 -9.04
CA LEU A 190 -11.72 -1.42 -10.24
C LEU A 190 -12.06 -2.46 -11.33
N GLY A 191 -12.96 -3.41 -11.06
CA GLY A 191 -13.31 -4.44 -12.02
C GLY A 191 -12.12 -5.35 -12.32
N ALA A 192 -11.19 -5.50 -11.36
CA ALA A 192 -10.23 -6.58 -11.35
C ALA A 192 -11.01 -7.88 -11.08
N GLY A 193 -11.78 -8.34 -12.07
CA GLY A 193 -12.72 -9.44 -11.92
C GLY A 193 -12.04 -10.71 -11.40
N LEU A 194 -12.73 -11.45 -10.54
CA LEU A 194 -12.29 -12.78 -10.11
C LEU A 194 -12.30 -13.80 -11.27
N HIS A 195 -13.03 -13.50 -12.33
CA HIS A 195 -13.29 -14.37 -13.49
C HIS A 195 -12.06 -14.61 -14.40
N GLY A 196 -10.99 -13.82 -14.25
CA GLY A 196 -9.70 -14.05 -14.92
C GLY A 196 -8.76 -14.97 -14.16
N LEU A 197 -8.94 -15.11 -12.83
CA LEU A 197 -8.09 -15.97 -12.00
C LEU A 197 -8.28 -17.41 -12.43
N GLY A 198 -7.33 -17.93 -13.22
CA GLY A 198 -7.20 -19.37 -13.40
C GLY A 198 -7.14 -20.05 -12.04
N ARG A 199 -7.61 -21.31 -11.96
CA ARG A 199 -7.68 -22.09 -10.69
C ARG A 199 -6.40 -22.00 -9.84
N LEU A 200 -5.24 -21.90 -10.50
CA LEU A 200 -3.94 -21.74 -9.87
C LEU A 200 -3.77 -20.40 -9.14
N HIS A 201 -4.18 -19.29 -9.73
CA HIS A 201 -4.01 -17.96 -9.11
C HIS A 201 -4.99 -17.74 -7.97
N LEU A 202 -6.22 -18.30 -8.08
CA LEU A 202 -7.18 -18.30 -6.99
C LEU A 202 -6.69 -19.18 -5.84
N ALA A 203 -6.10 -20.34 -6.14
CA ALA A 203 -5.44 -21.19 -5.14
C ALA A 203 -4.23 -20.51 -4.49
N VAL A 204 -3.45 -19.70 -5.22
CA VAL A 204 -2.35 -18.90 -4.65
C VAL A 204 -2.90 -17.78 -3.77
N LEU A 205 -3.94 -17.07 -4.19
CA LEU A 205 -4.56 -16.00 -3.40
C LEU A 205 -5.15 -16.55 -2.09
N VAL A 206 -5.91 -17.64 -2.19
CA VAL A 206 -6.46 -18.37 -1.03
C VAL A 206 -5.34 -18.99 -0.21
N GLY A 207 -4.32 -19.55 -0.84
CA GLY A 207 -3.15 -20.12 -0.17
C GLY A 207 -2.37 -19.07 0.62
N VAL A 208 -2.19 -17.86 0.07
CA VAL A 208 -1.59 -16.71 0.77
C VAL A 208 -2.49 -16.27 1.91
N ALA A 209 -3.80 -16.12 1.71
CA ALA A 209 -4.75 -15.76 2.77
C ALA A 209 -4.74 -16.79 3.92
N VAL A 210 -4.75 -18.08 3.59
CA VAL A 210 -4.69 -19.19 4.55
C VAL A 210 -3.33 -19.22 5.24
N ALA A 211 -2.23 -19.01 4.52
CA ALA A 211 -0.89 -18.94 5.11
C ALA A 211 -0.77 -17.74 6.06
N VAL A 212 -1.39 -16.60 5.73
CA VAL A 212 -1.46 -15.42 6.63
C VAL A 212 -2.19 -15.77 7.91
N VAL A 213 -3.39 -16.36 7.80
CA VAL A 213 -4.16 -16.82 8.96
C VAL A 213 -3.37 -17.85 9.75
N ALA A 214 -2.69 -18.78 9.08
CA ALA A 214 -1.87 -19.80 9.71
C ALA A 214 -0.64 -19.22 10.42
N VAL A 215 0.03 -18.20 9.87
CA VAL A 215 1.18 -17.55 10.52
C VAL A 215 0.73 -16.75 11.75
N ILE A 216 -0.39 -16.05 11.65
CA ILE A 216 -0.97 -15.30 12.79
C ILE A 216 -1.44 -16.27 13.88
N ALA A 217 -2.15 -17.33 13.50
CA ALA A 217 -2.60 -18.38 14.41
C ALA A 217 -1.43 -19.19 14.99
N TYR A 218 -0.38 -19.42 14.21
CA TYR A 218 0.83 -20.09 14.70
C TYR A 218 1.53 -19.23 15.75
N GLY A 219 1.61 -17.91 15.55
CA GLY A 219 2.17 -17.00 16.56
C GLY A 219 1.39 -17.01 17.88
N SER A 220 0.05 -17.13 17.84
CA SER A 220 -0.75 -17.27 19.06
C SER A 220 -0.64 -18.66 19.68
N ILE A 221 -0.63 -19.74 18.87
CA ILE A 221 -0.48 -21.13 19.33
C ILE A 221 0.91 -21.36 19.93
N VAL A 222 1.98 -20.86 19.32
CA VAL A 222 3.34 -20.95 19.87
C VAL A 222 3.48 -20.17 21.16
N ARG A 223 2.81 -19.02 21.31
CA ARG A 223 2.81 -18.29 22.59
C ARG A 223 1.98 -18.98 23.68
N ALA A 224 0.90 -19.68 23.31
CA ALA A 224 0.03 -20.36 24.27
C ALA A 224 0.52 -21.78 24.64
N TYR A 225 1.19 -22.47 23.72
CA TYR A 225 1.54 -23.90 23.83
C TYR A 225 2.98 -24.21 23.43
N GLY A 226 3.80 -23.21 23.14
CA GLY A 226 5.21 -23.40 22.78
C GLY A 226 6.00 -23.98 23.94
N SER A 227 6.95 -24.86 23.62
CA SER A 227 7.87 -25.39 24.63
C SER A 227 8.70 -24.24 25.22
N PRO A 228 9.01 -24.25 26.53
CA PRO A 228 9.79 -23.19 27.16
C PRO A 228 11.13 -22.91 26.46
N GLY A 229 11.78 -23.95 25.93
CA GLY A 229 13.04 -23.82 25.18
C GLY A 229 12.89 -23.10 23.83
N LEU A 230 11.78 -23.28 23.12
CA LEU A 230 11.52 -22.55 21.88
C LEU A 230 11.25 -21.07 22.15
N LEU A 231 10.48 -20.77 23.20
CA LEU A 231 10.23 -19.39 23.62
C LEU A 231 11.53 -18.69 24.04
N ALA A 232 12.36 -19.36 24.84
CA ALA A 232 13.68 -18.85 25.23
C ALA A 232 14.58 -18.59 24.01
N LEU A 233 14.61 -19.49 23.03
CA LEU A 233 15.38 -19.29 21.80
C LEU A 233 14.89 -18.05 21.02
N ILE A 234 13.58 -17.88 20.89
CA ILE A 234 13.00 -16.72 20.19
C ILE A 234 13.34 -15.43 20.95
N ASP A 235 13.17 -15.44 22.27
CA ASP A 235 13.47 -14.29 23.13
C ASP A 235 14.96 -13.93 23.07
N ASP A 236 15.86 -14.91 23.09
CA ASP A 236 17.31 -14.71 22.95
C ASP A 236 17.67 -14.12 21.58
N VAL A 237 17.05 -14.61 20.51
CA VAL A 237 17.27 -14.08 19.15
C VAL A 237 16.78 -12.63 19.05
N VAL A 238 15.58 -12.34 19.59
CA VAL A 238 15.00 -10.98 19.64
C VAL A 238 15.89 -10.06 20.47
N TYR A 239 16.34 -10.51 21.63
CA TYR A 239 17.24 -9.78 22.51
C TYR A 239 18.57 -9.48 21.82
N THR A 240 19.18 -10.48 21.17
CA THR A 240 20.45 -10.34 20.44
C THR A 240 20.33 -9.37 19.28
N MET A 241 19.26 -9.48 18.48
CA MET A 241 19.01 -8.54 17.39
C MET A 241 18.80 -7.12 17.91
N ARG A 242 18.06 -6.95 19.02
CA ARG A 242 17.81 -5.64 19.62
C ARG A 242 19.07 -4.99 20.17
N THR A 243 19.95 -5.76 20.81
CA THR A 243 21.19 -5.23 21.41
C THR A 243 22.32 -5.06 20.40
N THR A 244 22.40 -5.90 19.36
CA THR A 244 23.50 -5.89 18.39
C THR A 244 23.21 -5.01 17.17
N ILE A 245 22.00 -5.13 16.62
CA ILE A 245 21.62 -4.55 15.31
C ILE A 245 20.50 -3.50 15.47
N GLY A 246 20.00 -3.29 16.68
CA GLY A 246 19.12 -2.17 17.04
C GLY A 246 17.67 -2.27 16.54
N GLY A 247 17.27 -3.38 15.90
CA GLY A 247 15.93 -3.56 15.33
C GLY A 247 15.64 -5.03 15.03
N VAL A 248 14.36 -5.40 15.02
CA VAL A 248 13.90 -6.78 14.76
C VAL A 248 12.95 -6.77 13.56
N PRO A 249 13.23 -7.55 12.50
CA PRO A 249 12.36 -7.63 11.34
C PRO A 249 10.94 -8.07 11.74
N ARG A 250 9.94 -7.41 11.20
CA ARG A 250 8.53 -7.69 11.48
C ARG A 250 8.03 -8.80 10.54
N PRO A 251 7.63 -9.98 11.05
CA PRO A 251 7.28 -11.11 10.20
C PRO A 251 6.18 -10.81 9.17
N VAL A 252 5.17 -10.03 9.55
CA VAL A 252 4.06 -9.67 8.66
C VAL A 252 4.53 -8.84 7.46
N GLU A 253 5.49 -7.93 7.67
CA GLU A 253 6.08 -7.14 6.59
C GLU A 253 6.94 -8.02 5.67
N VAL A 254 7.78 -8.87 6.26
CA VAL A 254 8.74 -9.74 5.55
C VAL A 254 8.07 -10.81 4.70
N PHE A 255 7.08 -11.51 5.25
CA PHE A 255 6.53 -12.71 4.61
C PHE A 255 5.27 -12.42 3.77
N ILE A 256 4.59 -11.31 4.03
CA ILE A 256 3.28 -11.03 3.42
C ILE A 256 3.33 -9.69 2.70
N GLY A 257 3.48 -8.58 3.44
CA GLY A 257 3.27 -7.24 2.91
C GLY A 257 4.23 -6.88 1.77
N PHE A 258 5.53 -6.92 2.02
CA PHE A 258 6.53 -6.49 1.04
C PHE A 258 6.69 -7.46 -0.14
N PRO A 259 6.66 -8.80 0.04
CA PRO A 259 6.63 -9.72 -1.10
C PRO A 259 5.41 -9.50 -1.98
N ALA A 260 4.22 -9.31 -1.38
CA ALA A 260 3.00 -9.06 -2.13
C ALA A 260 3.06 -7.75 -2.91
N LEU A 261 3.72 -6.71 -2.39
CA LEU A 261 3.95 -5.46 -3.11
C LEU A 261 4.75 -5.70 -4.39
N VAL A 262 5.87 -6.41 -4.29
CA VAL A 262 6.76 -6.73 -5.42
C VAL A 262 6.05 -7.60 -6.46
N VAL A 263 5.42 -8.69 -6.03
CA VAL A 263 4.73 -9.62 -6.92
C VAL A 263 3.51 -8.96 -7.54
N GLY A 264 2.71 -8.22 -6.77
CA GLY A 264 1.52 -7.54 -7.26
C GLY A 264 1.82 -6.44 -8.30
N VAL A 265 2.87 -5.65 -8.07
CA VAL A 265 3.37 -4.66 -9.04
C VAL A 265 3.83 -5.34 -10.33
N SER A 266 4.57 -6.45 -10.22
CA SER A 266 5.04 -7.20 -11.38
C SER A 266 3.96 -8.00 -12.10
N MET A 267 2.88 -8.41 -11.43
CA MET A 267 1.78 -9.09 -12.09
C MET A 267 0.88 -8.09 -12.82
N ARG A 268 0.81 -6.83 -12.37
CA ARG A 268 -0.07 -5.79 -12.95
C ARG A 268 0.30 -5.35 -14.37
N SER A 269 1.57 -5.51 -14.75
CA SER A 269 2.05 -5.27 -16.13
C SER A 269 1.48 -6.24 -17.14
N VAL A 270 1.00 -7.41 -16.70
CA VAL A 270 0.43 -8.42 -17.58
C VAL A 270 -1.06 -8.64 -17.28
N ARG A 271 -1.45 -8.67 -15.99
CA ARG A 271 -2.79 -9.12 -15.55
C ARG A 271 -3.41 -8.16 -14.54
N ARG A 272 -4.73 -7.94 -14.64
CA ARG A 272 -5.49 -7.14 -13.66
C ARG A 272 -5.51 -7.77 -12.26
N GLU A 273 -5.31 -9.08 -12.18
CA GLU A 273 -5.31 -9.85 -10.93
C GLU A 273 -4.21 -9.44 -9.95
N GLY A 274 -3.12 -8.81 -10.42
CA GLY A 274 -2.07 -8.29 -9.54
C GLY A 274 -2.59 -7.29 -8.50
N TRP A 275 -3.74 -6.63 -8.77
CA TRP A 275 -4.43 -5.81 -7.77
C TRP A 275 -4.90 -6.59 -6.54
N TRP A 276 -5.31 -7.85 -6.69
CA TRP A 276 -5.69 -8.69 -5.55
C TRP A 276 -4.49 -9.08 -4.70
N VAL A 277 -3.33 -9.34 -5.31
CA VAL A 277 -2.08 -9.57 -4.58
C VAL A 277 -1.70 -8.32 -3.80
N LEU A 278 -1.88 -7.14 -4.38
CA LEU A 278 -1.61 -5.86 -3.71
C LEU A 278 -2.51 -5.57 -2.49
N VAL A 279 -3.66 -6.23 -2.34
CA VAL A 279 -4.44 -6.15 -1.08
C VAL A 279 -3.61 -6.66 0.10
N PHE A 280 -2.81 -7.71 -0.08
CA PHE A 280 -1.91 -8.19 0.97
C PHE A 280 -0.75 -7.23 1.24
N ALA A 281 -0.32 -6.48 0.21
CA ALA A 281 0.68 -5.43 0.40
C ALA A 281 0.18 -4.33 1.36
N VAL A 282 -1.13 -4.06 1.36
CA VAL A 282 -1.75 -3.09 2.27
C VAL A 282 -1.53 -3.48 3.73
N ILE A 283 -1.47 -4.77 4.05
CA ILE A 283 -1.18 -5.26 5.41
C ILE A 283 0.20 -4.76 5.86
N GLY A 284 1.22 -4.91 5.01
CA GLY A 284 2.58 -4.42 5.31
C GLY A 284 2.61 -2.91 5.46
N THR A 285 2.01 -2.17 4.52
CA THR A 285 1.99 -0.70 4.60
C THR A 285 1.17 -0.19 5.79
N ALA A 286 0.13 -0.91 6.21
CA ALA A 286 -0.66 -0.55 7.39
C ALA A 286 0.16 -0.70 8.67
N VAL A 287 0.91 -1.80 8.81
CA VAL A 287 1.86 -2.00 9.92
C VAL A 287 2.94 -0.91 9.94
N VAL A 288 3.41 -0.45 8.77
CA VAL A 288 4.32 0.70 8.68
C VAL A 288 3.62 1.97 9.16
N THR A 289 2.40 2.28 8.69
CA THR A 289 1.68 3.50 9.07
C THR A 289 1.28 3.58 10.54
N THR A 290 1.16 2.46 11.25
CA THR A 290 0.87 2.48 12.69
C THR A 290 2.13 2.33 13.55
N SER A 291 3.30 2.18 12.94
CA SER A 291 4.53 1.84 13.64
C SER A 291 4.98 2.89 14.66
N LEU A 292 4.70 4.17 14.40
CA LEU A 292 5.10 5.32 15.24
C LEU A 292 3.96 5.83 16.14
N VAL A 293 2.87 5.08 16.29
CA VAL A 293 1.75 5.52 17.14
C VAL A 293 2.10 5.49 18.64
N SER A 294 3.07 4.66 19.04
CA SER A 294 3.51 4.55 20.43
C SER A 294 4.48 5.68 20.79
N PRO A 295 4.16 6.56 21.76
CA PRO A 295 5.02 7.68 22.15
C PRO A 295 6.36 7.25 22.76
N GLY A 296 6.43 6.04 23.33
CA GLY A 296 7.65 5.49 23.94
C GLY A 296 8.50 4.64 23.01
N ALA A 297 8.09 4.47 21.75
CA ALA A 297 8.84 3.64 20.81
C ALA A 297 9.99 4.44 20.19
N TYR A 298 11.21 3.95 20.40
CA TYR A 298 12.41 4.53 19.83
C TYR A 298 12.31 4.58 18.29
N PRO A 299 12.32 5.78 17.66
CA PRO A 299 12.15 5.92 16.22
C PRO A 299 13.21 5.16 15.42
N THR A 300 14.44 5.12 15.93
CA THR A 300 15.55 4.34 15.36
C THR A 300 15.23 2.85 15.32
N TYR A 301 14.69 2.29 16.41
CA TYR A 301 14.31 0.88 16.47
C TYR A 301 13.24 0.54 15.43
N ILE A 302 12.22 1.40 15.31
CA ILE A 302 11.14 1.23 14.32
C ILE A 302 11.71 1.30 12.90
N THR A 303 12.52 2.32 12.62
CA THR A 303 13.11 2.56 11.30
C THR A 303 13.98 1.39 10.87
N LEU A 304 14.87 0.90 11.75
CA LEU A 304 15.72 -0.26 11.48
C LEU A 304 14.89 -1.52 11.29
N SER A 305 13.90 -1.76 12.15
CA SER A 305 13.00 -2.90 12.03
C SER A 305 12.28 -2.91 10.68
N THR A 306 11.71 -1.78 10.25
CA THR A 306 11.05 -1.64 8.95
C THR A 306 12.03 -1.75 7.79
N LEU A 307 13.26 -1.21 7.91
CA LEU A 307 14.29 -1.33 6.89
C LEU A 307 14.73 -2.78 6.69
N TYR A 308 14.98 -3.51 7.78
CA TYR A 308 15.34 -4.94 7.71
C TYR A 308 14.19 -5.76 7.14
N SER A 309 12.96 -5.47 7.57
CA SER A 309 11.78 -6.08 6.97
C SER A 309 11.71 -5.82 5.47
N ALA A 310 11.98 -4.58 5.04
CA ALA A 310 11.91 -4.16 3.64
C ALA A 310 12.95 -4.87 2.79
N VAL A 311 14.19 -4.99 3.27
CA VAL A 311 15.25 -5.71 2.56
C VAL A 311 14.92 -7.20 2.43
N LEU A 312 14.54 -7.86 3.53
CA LEU A 312 14.20 -9.29 3.51
C LEU A 312 12.96 -9.58 2.67
N GLY A 313 11.91 -8.77 2.83
CA GLY A 313 10.66 -8.90 2.09
C GLY A 313 10.81 -8.59 0.60
N LEU A 314 11.67 -7.63 0.22
CA LEU A 314 12.05 -7.39 -1.18
C LEU A 314 12.75 -8.62 -1.76
N GLY A 315 13.71 -9.19 -1.04
CA GLY A 315 14.41 -10.41 -1.46
C GLY A 315 13.45 -11.59 -1.70
N LEU A 316 12.55 -11.84 -0.75
CA LEU A 316 11.51 -12.87 -0.87
C LEU A 316 10.55 -12.58 -2.03
N GLY A 317 10.13 -11.32 -2.20
CA GLY A 317 9.26 -10.90 -3.30
C GLY A 317 9.91 -11.12 -4.67
N LEU A 318 11.19 -10.79 -4.81
CA LEU A 318 11.95 -11.02 -6.05
C LEU A 318 12.14 -12.52 -6.33
N ALA A 319 12.38 -13.34 -5.30
CA ALA A 319 12.44 -14.79 -5.43
C ALA A 319 11.09 -15.37 -5.87
N ALA A 320 9.99 -14.99 -5.22
CA ALA A 320 8.63 -15.42 -5.56
C ALA A 320 8.26 -15.02 -6.99
N ARG A 321 8.57 -13.78 -7.38
CA ARG A 321 8.41 -13.29 -8.76
C ARG A 321 9.15 -14.18 -9.76
N ARG A 322 10.40 -14.55 -9.47
CA ARG A 322 11.23 -15.38 -10.37
C ARG A 322 10.62 -16.77 -10.57
N VAL A 323 10.07 -17.37 -9.50
CA VAL A 323 9.38 -18.68 -9.56
C VAL A 323 8.08 -18.59 -10.37
N LEU A 324 7.29 -17.54 -10.19
CA LEU A 324 6.05 -17.33 -10.95
C LEU A 324 6.31 -17.05 -12.44
N GLY A 325 7.35 -16.26 -12.73
CA GLY A 325 7.76 -15.94 -14.10
C GLY A 325 8.31 -17.15 -14.87
N SER A 326 9.09 -18.02 -14.22
CA SER A 326 9.65 -19.21 -14.86
C SER A 326 8.58 -20.24 -15.26
N GLN A 327 7.53 -20.39 -14.45
CA GLN A 327 6.40 -21.26 -14.79
C GLN A 327 5.59 -20.76 -15.99
N SER A 328 5.52 -19.44 -16.18
CA SER A 328 4.89 -18.84 -17.36
C SER A 328 5.74 -19.03 -18.62
N ALA A 329 7.07 -18.86 -18.54
CA ALA A 329 7.98 -19.03 -19.67
C ALA A 329 7.90 -20.44 -20.32
N ILE A 330 7.75 -21.48 -19.50
CA ILE A 330 7.62 -22.88 -19.96
C ILE A 330 6.31 -23.09 -20.74
N ARG A 331 5.23 -22.37 -20.39
CA ARG A 331 3.92 -22.45 -21.06
C ARG A 331 3.82 -21.49 -22.26
N SER A 332 4.43 -20.31 -22.16
CA SER A 332 4.40 -19.26 -23.18
C SER A 332 5.30 -19.56 -24.38
N ALA A 333 6.24 -20.49 -24.27
CA ALA A 333 6.95 -21.02 -25.43
C ALA A 333 6.01 -21.65 -26.49
N ARG A 334 4.73 -21.88 -26.15
CA ARG A 334 3.68 -22.42 -27.02
C ARG A 334 2.52 -21.44 -27.30
N ALA A 335 2.57 -20.22 -26.78
CA ALA A 335 1.48 -19.24 -26.88
C ALA A 335 1.98 -17.86 -27.33
N VAL A 336 1.10 -17.10 -28.01
CA VAL A 336 1.34 -15.70 -28.40
C VAL A 336 1.66 -14.87 -27.14
N GLN A 337 2.68 -14.00 -27.20
CA GLN A 337 3.05 -13.12 -26.08
C GLN A 337 1.82 -12.32 -25.61
N GLU A 338 1.52 -12.39 -24.31
CA GLU A 338 0.47 -11.58 -23.70
C GLU A 338 0.87 -10.09 -23.84
N PRO A 339 0.00 -9.22 -24.39
CA PRO A 339 0.34 -7.81 -24.58
C PRO A 339 0.61 -7.12 -23.25
N HIS A 340 1.66 -6.29 -23.21
CA HIS A 340 2.01 -5.51 -22.04
C HIS A 340 0.89 -4.51 -21.72
N ARG A 341 0.38 -4.56 -20.49
CA ARG A 341 -0.70 -3.70 -20.02
C ARG A 341 -0.16 -2.35 -19.59
N VAL A 342 -0.66 -1.29 -20.19
CA VAL A 342 -0.35 0.09 -19.81
C VAL A 342 -1.44 0.59 -18.86
N GLU A 343 -1.05 1.07 -17.68
CA GLU A 343 -1.97 1.76 -16.76
C GLU A 343 -1.76 3.27 -16.79
N PRO A 344 -2.81 4.06 -16.46
CA PRO A 344 -2.71 5.51 -16.39
C PRO A 344 -1.62 6.00 -15.41
N PRO A 345 -0.99 7.17 -15.67
CA PRO A 345 -0.01 7.79 -14.78
C PRO A 345 -0.44 7.84 -13.30
N ARG A 346 0.50 7.81 -12.34
CA ARG A 346 0.22 7.70 -10.87
C ARG A 346 -0.84 8.67 -10.35
N LEU A 347 -0.86 9.87 -10.93
CA LEU A 347 -1.68 10.98 -10.48
C LEU A 347 -2.96 11.13 -11.33
N SER A 348 -3.22 10.24 -12.28
CA SER A 348 -4.51 10.13 -12.96
C SER A 348 -5.37 9.03 -12.34
N GLY A 349 -6.68 9.17 -12.47
CA GLY A 349 -7.63 8.14 -12.07
C GLY A 349 -7.33 6.81 -12.77
N LEU A 350 -7.51 5.71 -12.03
CA LEU A 350 -7.63 4.38 -12.60
C LEU A 350 -9.02 4.13 -13.17
N LYS A 351 -9.99 5.03 -12.92
CA LYS A 351 -11.37 4.97 -13.42
C LYS A 351 -11.80 6.33 -13.91
#